data_AF-A0A1I8C3W5-F1
#
_entry.id   AF-A0A1I8C3W5-F1
#
_cell.length_a   1.000
_cell.length_b   1.000
_cell.length_c   1.000
_cell.angle_alpha   90.00
_cell.angle_beta   90.00
_cell.angle_gamma   90.00
#
_symmetry.space_group_name_H-M   'P 1'
#
loop_
_entity.id
_entity.type
_entity.pdbx_description
1 polymer ?
#
loop_
_entity_poly.entity_id
_entity_poly.type
_entity_poly.pdbx_seq_one_letter_code
_entity_poly.pdbx_strand_id
1 'polypeptide(L)'
;MSKICHHFQNAEDGDISKVGLDTFDTFPLATLETVFCKERICKMSQEDAFTIFKNWMAYDFKARKDKWLDLVDLINLIGGSKRKRAVIGYDFTTNEVNLFSDMTIDMFDHAAENIEQTIFIFGGPNELRNLDNIFTFDTSTFQFKRSALKLNKSRHSFGSCAFDKNIYIMGERYDGSVSNVVEIYDPREGICHSLEKMLCGRQRSAYTKLNNQIYAFGGWYCIGRNEATVYEIRNDSWLKLAPLKTSLCLIKATEFRNKLYLFGGVVPNDSRSKDVNIYTPATGNWTMSTKKLPYYMDSYAMATH
;
A
#
# COMPACT_ATOMS: atom_id res chain seq x y z
N MET A 1 12.25 32.63 -34.86
CA MET A 1 11.88 31.51 -35.74
C MET A 1 13.08 31.02 -36.59
N SER A 2 14.25 30.71 -36.00
CA SER A 2 15.38 30.14 -36.79
C SER A 2 16.50 29.41 -36.00
N LYS A 3 16.20 28.72 -34.90
CA LYS A 3 17.12 27.69 -34.33
C LYS A 3 16.43 26.36 -34.00
N ILE A 4 15.14 26.25 -34.29
CA ILE A 4 14.33 25.07 -33.95
C ILE A 4 14.43 23.98 -35.05
N CYS A 5 14.61 24.33 -36.32
CA CYS A 5 14.51 23.34 -37.41
C CYS A 5 15.64 22.31 -37.54
N HIS A 6 16.80 22.48 -36.89
CA HIS A 6 17.90 21.52 -37.09
C HIS A 6 17.88 20.31 -36.13
N HIS A 7 17.07 20.33 -35.07
CA HIS A 7 16.88 19.16 -34.20
C HIS A 7 15.71 18.26 -34.62
N PHE A 8 14.79 18.76 -35.46
CA PHE A 8 13.57 18.02 -35.81
C PHE A 8 13.70 17.07 -37.01
N GLN A 9 14.76 17.17 -37.82
CA GLN A 9 14.98 16.20 -38.91
C GLN A 9 15.44 14.82 -38.42
N ASN A 10 15.87 14.68 -37.16
CA ASN A 10 16.25 13.39 -36.58
C ASN A 10 15.11 12.68 -35.83
N ALA A 11 13.93 13.31 -35.70
CA ALA A 11 12.79 12.76 -34.96
C ALA A 11 11.77 12.02 -35.86
N GLU A 12 11.91 12.10 -37.18
CA GLU A 12 11.09 11.29 -38.11
C GLU A 12 11.46 9.80 -38.07
N ASP A 13 12.64 9.43 -37.55
CA ASP A 13 13.09 8.04 -37.38
C ASP A 13 12.68 7.40 -36.04
N GLY A 14 11.88 8.09 -35.22
CA GLY A 14 11.23 7.48 -34.04
C GLY A 14 12.16 7.14 -32.86
N ASP A 15 13.41 7.60 -32.87
CA ASP A 15 14.36 7.42 -31.76
C ASP A 15 14.40 8.67 -30.87
N ILE A 16 13.68 8.62 -29.75
CA ILE A 16 13.51 9.73 -28.80
C ILE A 16 14.75 9.90 -27.89
N SER A 17 15.68 8.93 -27.88
CA SER A 17 16.92 8.99 -27.09
C SER A 17 17.86 10.14 -27.50
N LYS A 18 17.60 10.76 -28.66
CA LYS A 18 18.36 11.90 -29.19
C LYS A 18 17.74 13.26 -28.88
N VAL A 19 16.59 13.30 -28.21
CA VAL A 19 15.94 14.53 -27.78
C VAL A 19 16.58 14.97 -26.47
N GLY A 20 17.38 16.04 -26.50
CA GLY A 20 17.93 16.63 -25.28
C GLY A 20 16.83 17.00 -24.29
N LEU A 21 16.94 16.47 -23.06
CA LEU A 21 15.94 16.59 -21.98
C LEU A 21 15.71 18.03 -21.50
N ASP A 22 16.51 18.98 -21.98
CA ASP A 22 16.62 20.34 -21.48
C ASP A 22 15.64 21.34 -22.15
N THR A 23 14.73 20.88 -23.01
CA THR A 23 13.88 21.76 -23.86
C THR A 23 12.39 21.39 -23.85
N PHE A 24 11.91 20.85 -22.73
CA PHE A 24 10.53 20.37 -22.59
C PHE A 24 9.45 21.45 -22.76
N ASP A 25 9.80 22.71 -22.48
CA ASP A 25 8.92 23.89 -22.54
C ASP A 25 8.40 24.19 -23.96
N THR A 26 8.91 23.48 -24.97
CA THR A 26 8.62 23.73 -26.39
C THR A 26 7.80 22.64 -27.07
N PHE A 27 7.40 21.57 -26.36
CA PHE A 27 6.66 20.45 -26.96
C PHE A 27 5.14 20.69 -27.02
N PRO A 28 4.51 20.59 -28.21
CA PRO A 28 3.06 20.58 -28.34
C PRO A 28 2.42 19.36 -27.66
N LEU A 29 1.22 19.53 -27.09
CA LEU A 29 0.48 18.47 -26.39
C LEU A 29 0.29 17.19 -27.21
N ALA A 30 -0.01 17.32 -28.51
CA ALA A 30 -0.19 16.18 -29.42
C ALA A 30 1.09 15.35 -29.61
N THR A 31 2.27 15.98 -29.52
CA THR A 31 3.57 15.29 -29.61
C THR A 31 3.80 14.43 -28.37
N LEU A 32 3.41 14.92 -27.20
CA LEU A 32 3.53 14.17 -25.94
C LEU A 32 2.51 13.04 -25.83
N GLU A 33 1.28 13.21 -26.33
CA GLU A 33 0.31 12.12 -26.44
C GLU A 33 0.84 10.97 -27.32
N THR A 34 1.65 11.30 -28.34
CA THR A 34 2.31 10.32 -29.20
C THR A 34 3.49 9.63 -28.49
N VAL A 35 4.24 10.35 -27.63
CA VAL A 35 5.30 9.79 -26.77
C VAL A 35 4.73 8.85 -25.70
N PHE A 36 3.59 9.21 -25.13
CA PHE A 36 2.88 8.40 -24.13
C PHE A 36 2.04 7.26 -24.73
N CYS A 37 2.11 7.04 -26.05
CA CYS A 37 1.50 5.88 -26.66
C CYS A 37 2.21 4.59 -26.19
N LYS A 38 1.41 3.57 -25.84
CA LYS A 38 1.83 2.39 -25.06
C LYS A 38 3.04 1.64 -25.64
N GLU A 39 3.26 1.70 -26.95
CA GLU A 39 4.39 1.05 -27.63
C GLU A 39 5.73 1.80 -27.48
N ARG A 40 5.71 3.12 -27.26
CA ARG A 40 6.93 3.95 -27.14
C ARG A 40 7.47 4.00 -25.72
N ILE A 41 6.60 4.07 -24.71
CA ILE A 41 6.99 3.97 -23.29
C ILE A 41 7.71 2.63 -23.01
N CYS A 42 7.25 1.52 -23.61
CA CYS A 42 7.86 0.20 -23.41
C CYS A 42 9.29 0.07 -23.95
N LYS A 43 9.77 1.02 -24.78
CA LYS A 43 11.11 1.01 -25.36
C LYS A 43 12.09 1.97 -24.65
N MET A 44 11.62 2.75 -23.68
CA MET A 44 12.43 3.70 -22.92
C MET A 44 12.84 3.12 -21.56
N SER A 45 13.94 3.62 -20.99
CA SER A 45 14.28 3.32 -19.60
C SER A 45 13.19 3.87 -18.67
N GLN A 46 12.93 3.19 -17.55
CA GLN A 46 11.90 3.62 -16.60
C GLN A 46 12.20 5.00 -15.98
N GLU A 47 13.47 5.38 -15.93
CA GLU A 47 13.97 6.65 -15.39
C GLU A 47 13.74 7.83 -16.35
N ASP A 48 13.91 7.61 -17.66
CA ASP A 48 13.67 8.63 -18.69
C ASP A 48 12.17 8.90 -18.85
N ALA A 49 11.36 7.84 -18.89
CA ALA A 49 9.90 7.97 -18.99
C ALA A 49 9.31 8.74 -17.79
N PHE A 50 9.87 8.51 -16.60
CA PHE A 50 9.48 9.21 -15.37
C PHE A 50 9.91 10.68 -15.39
N THR A 51 11.14 10.98 -15.80
CA THR A 51 11.67 12.35 -15.90
C THR A 51 10.83 13.20 -16.86
N ILE A 52 10.45 12.62 -18.00
CA ILE A 52 9.58 13.26 -19.00
C ILE A 52 8.20 13.59 -18.43
N PHE A 53 7.56 12.64 -17.74
CA PHE A 53 6.25 12.84 -17.14
C PHE A 53 6.28 13.88 -16.01
N LYS A 54 7.34 13.86 -15.19
CA LYS A 54 7.59 14.83 -14.11
C LYS A 54 7.65 16.27 -14.64
N ASN A 55 8.48 16.52 -15.65
CA ASN A 55 8.68 17.87 -16.20
C ASN A 55 7.41 18.39 -16.87
N TRP A 56 6.65 17.52 -17.52
CA TRP A 56 5.35 17.87 -18.10
C TRP A 56 4.32 18.25 -17.04
N MET A 57 4.24 17.55 -15.91
CA MET A 57 3.32 17.91 -14.82
C MET A 57 3.68 19.26 -14.17
N ALA A 58 4.97 19.53 -13.97
CA ALA A 58 5.45 20.74 -13.32
C ALA A 58 5.14 22.02 -14.12
N TYR A 59 5.12 21.94 -15.45
CA TYR A 59 4.91 23.08 -16.33
C TYR A 59 3.52 23.73 -16.21
N ASP A 60 2.44 22.94 -16.05
CA ASP A 60 1.07 23.47 -15.89
C ASP A 60 0.24 22.59 -14.96
N PHE A 61 0.66 22.59 -13.70
CA PHE A 61 0.06 21.77 -12.66
C PHE A 61 -1.43 22.03 -12.48
N LYS A 62 -1.90 23.29 -12.62
CA LYS A 62 -3.29 23.64 -12.32
C LYS A 62 -4.27 23.04 -13.33
N ALA A 63 -3.88 22.94 -14.60
CA ALA A 63 -4.66 22.27 -15.64
C ALA A 63 -4.44 20.75 -15.67
N ARG A 64 -3.29 20.28 -15.17
CA ARG A 64 -2.87 18.87 -15.25
C ARG A 64 -3.04 18.08 -13.95
N LYS A 65 -3.37 18.73 -12.82
CA LYS A 65 -3.54 18.12 -11.49
C LYS A 65 -4.60 17.02 -11.42
N ASP A 66 -5.50 16.91 -12.38
CA ASP A 66 -6.47 15.81 -12.41
C ASP A 66 -5.86 14.52 -13.01
N LYS A 67 -4.67 14.63 -13.63
CA LYS A 67 -3.74 13.53 -14.00
C LYS A 67 -2.74 13.21 -12.90
N TRP A 68 -2.71 14.03 -11.84
CA TRP A 68 -1.85 13.85 -10.68
C TRP A 68 -2.24 12.60 -9.90
N LEU A 69 -3.54 12.30 -9.72
CA LEU A 69 -4.08 11.10 -9.03
C LEU A 69 -3.56 9.76 -9.55
N ASP A 70 -2.92 9.75 -10.72
CA ASP A 70 -2.20 8.61 -11.27
C ASP A 70 -0.77 8.46 -10.68
N LEU A 71 -0.38 9.34 -9.74
CA LEU A 71 0.94 9.44 -9.08
C LEU A 71 0.87 9.70 -7.56
N VAL A 72 -0.32 9.79 -6.94
CA VAL A 72 -0.49 10.39 -5.61
C VAL A 72 -0.22 9.41 -4.45
N ASP A 73 0.74 9.85 -3.63
CA ASP A 73 0.96 9.62 -2.19
C ASP A 73 1.85 8.46 -1.71
N LEU A 74 3.04 8.86 -1.24
CA LEU A 74 3.92 8.32 -0.19
C LEU A 74 4.02 6.81 -0.02
N ILE A 75 4.12 6.03 -1.11
CA ILE A 75 4.32 4.59 -0.94
C ILE A 75 5.80 4.30 -0.69
N ASN A 76 6.17 4.15 0.58
CA ASN A 76 7.31 3.31 0.94
C ASN A 76 6.96 1.87 0.55
N LEU A 77 7.26 1.49 -0.69
CA LEU A 77 7.13 0.12 -1.15
C LEU A 77 8.32 -0.65 -0.61
N ILE A 78 8.02 -1.53 0.33
CA ILE A 78 8.98 -2.50 0.85
C ILE A 78 8.56 -3.84 0.24
N GLY A 79 9.44 -4.45 -0.56
CA GLY A 79 9.21 -5.77 -1.16
C GLY A 79 7.99 -5.87 -2.11
N GLY A 80 7.38 -7.06 -2.17
CA GLY A 80 6.22 -7.36 -3.02
C GLY A 80 6.52 -8.35 -4.15
N SER A 81 5.49 -8.83 -4.85
CA SER A 81 5.59 -10.00 -5.73
C SER A 81 6.52 -9.83 -6.95
N LYS A 82 6.68 -8.59 -7.45
CA LYS A 82 7.54 -8.27 -8.62
C LYS A 82 8.92 -7.71 -8.26
N ARG A 83 9.06 -7.03 -7.12
CA ARG A 83 10.34 -6.52 -6.59
C ARG A 83 10.45 -6.90 -5.12
N LYS A 84 10.82 -8.15 -4.87
CA LYS A 84 10.76 -8.79 -3.54
C LYS A 84 11.75 -8.22 -2.51
N ARG A 85 12.71 -7.38 -2.92
CA ARG A 85 13.79 -6.87 -2.06
C ARG A 85 13.87 -5.35 -1.95
N ALA A 86 13.30 -4.58 -2.86
CA ALA A 86 13.54 -3.14 -2.87
C ALA A 86 12.91 -2.43 -1.66
N VAL A 87 13.66 -1.50 -1.05
CA VAL A 87 13.14 -0.47 -0.15
C VAL A 87 13.20 0.85 -0.90
N ILE A 88 12.04 1.22 -1.42
CA ILE A 88 11.86 2.44 -2.20
C ILE A 88 11.10 3.41 -1.32
N GLY A 89 11.54 4.65 -1.26
CA GLY A 89 10.71 5.71 -0.71
C GLY A 89 10.68 6.89 -1.65
N TYR A 90 9.69 7.75 -1.45
CA TYR A 90 9.38 8.83 -2.35
C TYR A 90 9.38 10.14 -1.56
N ASP A 91 10.20 11.11 -1.98
CA ASP A 91 10.32 12.42 -1.33
C ASP A 91 9.30 13.39 -1.94
N PHE A 92 8.48 14.01 -1.09
CA PHE A 92 7.35 14.87 -1.47
C PHE A 92 7.77 16.31 -1.73
N THR A 93 8.92 16.70 -1.19
CA THR A 93 9.51 18.02 -1.37
C THR A 93 10.28 18.08 -2.68
N THR A 94 11.05 17.03 -2.98
CA THR A 94 11.87 16.95 -4.21
C THR A 94 11.17 16.23 -5.36
N ASN A 95 10.09 15.49 -5.05
CA ASN A 95 9.32 14.70 -6.02
C ASN A 95 10.16 13.59 -6.67
N GLU A 96 11.08 12.99 -5.90
CA GLU A 96 12.04 11.97 -6.33
C GLU A 96 11.80 10.62 -5.66
N VAL A 97 11.93 9.54 -6.45
CA VAL A 97 11.94 8.17 -5.93
C VAL A 97 13.37 7.82 -5.57
N ASN A 98 13.62 7.60 -4.29
CA ASN A 98 14.92 7.23 -3.76
C ASN A 98 14.94 5.73 -3.44
N LEU A 99 15.93 5.03 -3.99
CA LEU A 99 16.26 3.68 -3.56
C LEU A 99 17.08 3.81 -2.28
N PHE A 100 16.46 3.57 -1.13
CA PHE A 100 17.14 3.70 0.16
C PHE A 100 17.95 2.45 0.50
N SER A 101 17.47 1.27 0.08
CA SER A 101 18.15 0.02 0.34
C SER A 101 17.62 -1.13 -0.51
N ASP A 102 18.34 -2.25 -0.48
CA ASP A 102 17.84 -3.55 -0.94
C ASP A 102 17.81 -4.50 0.26
N MET A 103 16.66 -5.10 0.52
CA MET A 103 16.54 -6.15 1.53
C MET A 103 17.41 -7.32 1.09
N THR A 104 18.15 -7.90 2.03
CA THR A 104 19.02 -9.05 1.73
C THR A 104 18.24 -10.33 1.40
N ILE A 105 16.91 -10.33 1.56
CA ILE A 105 16.03 -11.49 1.41
C ILE A 105 14.75 -11.07 0.65
N ASP A 106 14.32 -11.91 -0.29
CA ASP A 106 13.04 -11.77 -0.98
C ASP A 106 11.85 -11.92 -0.01
N MET A 107 10.90 -10.99 -0.03
CA MET A 107 9.64 -11.10 0.71
C MET A 107 8.43 -10.59 -0.07
N PHE A 108 7.32 -11.30 0.09
CA PHE A 108 5.99 -10.90 -0.37
C PHE A 108 4.96 -11.28 0.70
N ASP A 109 3.74 -10.74 0.62
CA ASP A 109 2.66 -10.94 1.63
C ASP A 109 3.12 -10.77 3.09
N HIS A 110 4.09 -9.87 3.31
CA HIS A 110 4.58 -9.47 4.62
C HIS A 110 3.75 -8.30 5.14
N ALA A 111 3.84 -8.07 6.45
CA ALA A 111 3.30 -6.88 7.08
C ALA A 111 4.39 -5.81 7.23
N ALA A 112 3.98 -4.55 7.16
CA ALA A 112 4.80 -3.40 7.46
C ALA A 112 4.03 -2.45 8.38
N GLU A 113 4.60 -2.11 9.52
CA GLU A 113 3.95 -1.27 10.53
C GLU A 113 4.92 -0.19 11.02
N ASN A 114 4.46 1.06 11.08
CA ASN A 114 5.27 2.17 11.55
C ASN A 114 5.02 2.44 13.03
N ILE A 115 6.10 2.46 13.82
CA ILE A 115 6.12 2.88 15.23
C ILE A 115 7.21 3.93 15.37
N GLU A 116 6.80 5.16 15.68
CA GLU A 116 7.70 6.31 15.83
C GLU A 116 8.58 6.50 14.56
N GLN A 117 9.90 6.35 14.69
CA GLN A 117 10.87 6.50 13.59
C GLN A 117 11.31 5.14 13.01
N THR A 118 10.57 4.06 13.28
CA THR A 118 10.93 2.71 12.83
C THR A 118 9.76 2.03 12.14
N ILE A 119 9.98 1.63 10.89
CA ILE A 119 9.08 0.72 10.17
C ILE A 119 9.53 -0.70 10.44
N PHE A 120 8.65 -1.49 11.03
CA PHE A 120 8.82 -2.92 11.26
C PHE A 120 8.25 -3.70 10.08
N ILE A 121 9.05 -4.59 9.50
CA ILE A 121 8.71 -5.40 8.34
C ILE A 121 8.85 -6.86 8.76
N PHE A 122 7.78 -7.63 8.72
CA PHE A 122 7.76 -8.94 9.37
C PHE A 122 6.79 -9.93 8.72
N GLY A 123 7.11 -11.21 8.87
CA GLY A 123 6.39 -12.30 8.23
C GLY A 123 6.56 -12.33 6.71
N GLY A 124 5.62 -12.98 6.03
CA GLY A 124 5.64 -13.22 4.59
C GLY A 124 6.53 -14.40 4.19
N PRO A 125 6.24 -15.07 3.07
CA PRO A 125 7.15 -16.03 2.45
C PRO A 125 8.30 -15.36 1.69
N ASN A 126 9.39 -16.13 1.58
CA ASN A 126 10.33 -16.03 0.47
C ASN A 126 10.13 -17.21 -0.49
N GLU A 127 11.02 -17.38 -1.47
CA GLU A 127 10.90 -18.49 -2.44
C GLU A 127 11.04 -19.90 -1.83
N LEU A 128 11.52 -20.00 -0.59
CA LEU A 128 11.86 -21.27 0.06
C LEU A 128 10.92 -21.59 1.23
N ARG A 129 10.48 -20.59 2.00
CA ARG A 129 9.73 -20.77 3.25
C ARG A 129 9.03 -19.51 3.74
N ASN A 130 8.10 -19.70 4.69
CA ASN A 130 7.56 -18.62 5.51
C ASN A 130 8.65 -18.09 6.47
N LEU A 131 8.66 -16.77 6.67
CA LEU A 131 9.64 -16.10 7.52
C LEU A 131 9.05 -15.74 8.89
N ASP A 132 9.91 -15.80 9.90
CA ASP A 132 9.72 -15.33 11.28
C ASP A 132 10.61 -14.11 11.60
N ASN A 133 11.53 -13.76 10.69
CA ASN A 133 12.43 -12.63 10.84
C ASN A 133 11.66 -11.31 10.88
N ILE A 134 12.20 -10.37 11.64
CA ILE A 134 11.77 -8.97 11.64
C ILE A 134 12.91 -8.14 11.08
N PHE A 135 12.58 -7.26 10.15
CA PHE A 135 13.46 -6.22 9.65
C PHE A 135 12.94 -4.86 10.09
N THR A 136 13.85 -3.93 10.30
CA THR A 136 13.56 -2.58 10.73
C THR A 136 14.16 -1.61 9.75
N PHE A 137 13.38 -0.61 9.37
CA PHE A 137 13.85 0.53 8.61
C PHE A 137 13.71 1.78 9.48
N ASP A 138 14.85 2.39 9.82
CA ASP A 138 14.90 3.63 10.57
C ASP A 138 14.64 4.80 9.60
N THR A 139 13.56 5.54 9.83
CA THR A 139 13.12 6.61 8.93
C THR A 139 13.90 7.91 9.10
N SER A 140 14.71 8.03 10.16
CA SER A 140 15.58 9.20 10.40
C SER A 140 16.95 9.05 9.75
N THR A 141 17.46 7.82 9.70
CA THR A 141 18.79 7.51 9.14
C THR A 141 18.71 6.78 7.80
N PHE A 142 17.51 6.40 7.36
CA PHE A 142 17.23 5.58 6.18
C PHE A 142 18.01 4.26 6.18
N GLN A 143 18.27 3.71 7.37
CA GLN A 143 19.04 2.48 7.52
C GLN A 143 18.11 1.28 7.67
N PHE A 144 18.35 0.27 6.82
CA PHE A 144 17.72 -1.02 6.91
C PHE A 144 18.57 -1.98 7.75
N LYS A 145 17.94 -2.68 8.70
CA LYS A 145 18.61 -3.67 9.56
C LYS A 145 17.74 -4.88 9.76
N ARG A 146 18.37 -6.05 9.86
CA ARG A 146 17.71 -7.25 10.40
C ARG A 146 17.71 -7.14 11.92
N SER A 147 16.53 -7.24 12.53
CA SER A 147 16.41 -7.29 13.99
C SER A 147 16.95 -8.61 14.53
N ALA A 148 17.49 -8.57 15.76
CA ALA A 148 17.77 -9.78 16.52
C ALA A 148 16.48 -10.47 17.01
N LEU A 149 15.39 -9.70 17.13
CA LEU A 149 14.07 -10.18 17.52
C LEU A 149 13.37 -10.88 16.34
N LYS A 150 12.45 -11.78 16.68
CA LYS A 150 11.69 -12.58 15.72
C LYS A 150 10.26 -12.76 16.19
N LEU A 151 9.37 -13.08 15.27
CA LEU A 151 8.08 -13.64 15.60
C LEU A 151 8.26 -15.04 16.20
N ASN A 152 7.40 -15.43 17.13
CA ASN A 152 7.41 -16.77 17.73
C ASN A 152 7.29 -17.90 16.69
N LYS A 153 6.59 -17.62 15.57
CA LYS A 153 6.42 -18.55 14.44
C LYS A 153 6.34 -17.78 13.14
N SER A 154 6.86 -18.41 12.07
CA SER A 154 6.72 -17.90 10.73
C SER A 154 5.26 -17.85 10.29
N ARG A 155 4.90 -16.82 9.52
CA ARG A 155 3.51 -16.55 9.13
C ARG A 155 3.46 -15.60 7.94
N HIS A 156 2.36 -15.59 7.21
CA HIS A 156 2.12 -14.71 6.06
C HIS A 156 0.64 -14.35 5.97
N SER A 157 0.26 -13.47 5.03
CA SER A 157 -1.15 -13.14 4.70
C SER A 157 -2.06 -12.70 5.88
N PHE A 158 -1.46 -12.43 7.04
CA PHE A 158 -2.10 -11.88 8.22
C PHE A 158 -2.32 -10.38 8.07
N GLY A 159 -3.22 -9.83 8.86
CA GLY A 159 -3.35 -8.40 9.07
C GLY A 159 -2.56 -7.94 10.29
N SER A 160 -2.08 -6.71 10.22
CA SER A 160 -1.38 -6.06 11.31
C SER A 160 -1.94 -4.66 11.57
N CYS A 161 -1.68 -4.14 12.77
CA CYS A 161 -1.92 -2.73 13.09
C CYS A 161 -1.02 -2.28 14.24
N ALA A 162 -0.27 -1.19 14.06
CA ALA A 162 0.48 -0.55 15.15
C ALA A 162 -0.38 0.37 16.02
N PHE A 163 -0.42 0.12 17.32
CA PHE A 163 -1.08 0.97 18.32
C PHE A 163 -0.31 0.98 19.64
N ASP A 164 -0.15 2.19 20.22
CA ASP A 164 0.57 2.42 21.49
C ASP A 164 1.91 1.67 21.60
N LYS A 165 2.76 1.84 20.57
CA LYS A 165 4.08 1.21 20.43
C LYS A 165 4.10 -0.32 20.38
N ASN A 166 2.94 -0.95 20.25
CA ASN A 166 2.80 -2.38 20.06
C ASN A 166 2.23 -2.69 18.68
N ILE A 167 2.46 -3.92 18.21
CA ILE A 167 1.96 -4.40 16.93
C ILE A 167 0.92 -5.49 17.16
N TYR A 168 -0.31 -5.24 16.75
CA TYR A 168 -1.38 -6.24 16.77
C TYR A 168 -1.31 -7.07 15.50
N ILE A 169 -1.37 -8.39 15.64
CA ILE A 169 -1.25 -9.37 14.56
C ILE A 169 -2.50 -10.25 14.55
N MET A 170 -3.20 -10.32 13.42
CA MET A 170 -4.55 -10.87 13.30
C MET A 170 -4.74 -11.67 12.01
N GLY A 171 -5.49 -12.77 12.07
CA GLY A 171 -6.13 -13.31 10.86
C GLY A 171 -5.31 -14.27 10.00
N GLU A 172 -4.31 -14.95 10.55
CA GLU A 172 -3.76 -16.16 9.93
C GLU A 172 -2.95 -16.99 10.94
N ARG A 173 -2.91 -18.32 10.76
CA ARG A 173 -2.00 -19.20 11.51
C ARG A 173 -0.69 -19.39 10.76
N TYR A 174 0.32 -19.86 11.48
CA TYR A 174 1.64 -20.20 10.97
C TYR A 174 1.64 -21.21 9.80
N ASP A 175 0.61 -22.07 9.74
CA ASP A 175 0.43 -23.10 8.72
C ASP A 175 -0.37 -22.62 7.48
N GLY A 176 -0.68 -21.33 7.42
CA GLY A 176 -1.49 -20.74 6.34
C GLY A 176 -2.99 -20.99 6.48
N SER A 177 -3.42 -21.64 7.58
CA SER A 177 -4.84 -21.82 7.86
C SER A 177 -5.47 -20.53 8.40
N VAL A 178 -6.76 -20.40 8.09
CA VAL A 178 -7.61 -19.33 8.60
C VAL A 178 -7.61 -19.37 10.12
N SER A 179 -7.35 -18.21 10.72
CA SER A 179 -7.30 -18.06 12.18
C SER A 179 -8.19 -16.93 12.64
N ASN A 180 -8.76 -17.11 13.82
CA ASN A 180 -9.35 -16.01 14.58
C ASN A 180 -8.43 -15.51 15.72
N VAL A 181 -7.21 -16.06 15.82
CA VAL A 181 -6.24 -15.68 16.85
C VAL A 181 -5.75 -14.25 16.64
N VAL A 182 -5.57 -13.56 17.77
CA VAL A 182 -5.03 -12.22 17.87
C VAL A 182 -3.83 -12.28 18.81
N GLU A 183 -2.72 -11.68 18.39
CA GLU A 183 -1.53 -11.53 19.22
C GLU A 183 -1.09 -10.07 19.23
N ILE A 184 -0.56 -9.62 20.36
CA ILE A 184 0.13 -8.33 20.48
C ILE A 184 1.62 -8.59 20.63
N TYR A 185 2.41 -8.01 19.73
CA TYR A 185 3.86 -8.08 19.72
C TYR A 185 4.44 -6.79 20.30
N ASP A 186 5.22 -6.93 21.37
CA ASP A 186 6.01 -5.83 21.92
C ASP A 186 7.38 -5.79 21.21
N PRO A 187 7.65 -4.78 20.36
CA PRO A 187 8.91 -4.68 19.62
C PRO A 187 10.13 -4.38 20.49
N ARG A 188 9.96 -4.01 21.77
CA ARG A 188 11.04 -3.73 22.72
C ARG A 188 11.59 -5.01 23.34
N GLU A 189 10.68 -5.94 23.65
CA GLU A 189 11.01 -7.20 24.32
C GLU A 189 11.07 -8.39 23.36
N GLY A 190 10.43 -8.27 22.19
CA GLY A 190 10.33 -9.36 21.21
C GLY A 190 9.37 -10.46 21.62
N ILE A 191 8.36 -10.12 22.44
CA ILE A 191 7.41 -11.08 23.01
C ILE A 191 6.04 -10.88 22.37
N CYS A 192 5.39 -11.98 22.01
CA CYS A 192 3.98 -12.00 21.63
C CYS A 192 3.12 -12.46 22.81
N HIS A 193 2.06 -11.73 23.11
CA HIS A 193 0.99 -12.16 24.03
C HIS A 193 -0.29 -12.46 23.25
N SER A 194 -1.01 -13.50 23.65
CA SER A 194 -2.34 -13.78 23.09
C SER A 194 -3.38 -12.84 23.67
N LEU A 195 -4.29 -12.39 22.82
CA LEU A 195 -5.45 -11.56 23.16
C LEU A 195 -6.75 -12.33 22.88
N GLU A 196 -7.89 -11.73 23.20
CA GLU A 196 -9.21 -12.27 22.88
C GLU A 196 -9.36 -12.52 21.38
N LYS A 197 -9.93 -13.68 21.06
CA LYS A 197 -10.02 -14.15 19.67
C LYS A 197 -11.10 -13.36 18.94
N MET A 198 -10.86 -13.12 17.66
CA MET A 198 -11.88 -12.58 16.77
C MET A 198 -13.12 -13.48 16.75
N LEU A 199 -14.28 -12.85 16.51
CA LEU A 199 -15.58 -13.54 16.43
C LEU A 199 -15.65 -14.59 15.30
N CYS A 200 -14.80 -14.45 14.28
CA CYS A 200 -14.60 -15.47 13.25
C CYS A 200 -13.16 -15.48 12.75
N GLY A 201 -12.78 -16.59 12.12
CA GLY A 201 -11.53 -16.67 11.39
C GLY A 201 -11.62 -15.90 10.09
N ARG A 202 -10.60 -15.08 9.80
CA ARG A 202 -10.61 -14.21 8.61
C ARG A 202 -9.22 -14.14 8.01
N GLN A 203 -9.11 -14.14 6.68
CA GLN A 203 -7.87 -13.90 5.92
C GLN A 203 -8.08 -12.79 4.90
N ARG A 204 -7.01 -12.08 4.50
CA ARG A 204 -7.09 -11.01 3.48
C ARG A 204 -8.17 -9.96 3.79
N SER A 205 -8.35 -9.69 5.08
CA SER A 205 -9.27 -8.67 5.61
C SER A 205 -8.60 -7.30 5.67
N ALA A 206 -9.40 -6.25 5.76
CA ALA A 206 -8.89 -4.93 6.09
C ALA A 206 -8.88 -4.74 7.60
N TYR A 207 -7.80 -4.13 8.10
CA TYR A 207 -7.63 -3.73 9.49
C TYR A 207 -7.26 -2.26 9.52
N THR A 208 -7.80 -1.51 10.49
CA THR A 208 -7.42 -0.12 10.72
C THR A 208 -7.71 0.28 12.16
N LYS A 209 -7.01 1.30 12.66
CA LYS A 209 -7.22 1.83 14.02
C LYS A 209 -7.98 3.14 13.98
N LEU A 210 -8.79 3.38 15.00
CA LEU A 210 -9.29 4.71 15.33
C LEU A 210 -9.43 4.78 16.85
N ASN A 211 -8.82 5.79 17.45
CA ASN A 211 -8.73 5.92 18.91
C ASN A 211 -8.18 4.61 19.53
N ASN A 212 -8.77 4.15 20.64
CA ASN A 212 -8.34 2.94 21.36
C ASN A 212 -9.05 1.66 20.85
N GLN A 213 -9.25 1.58 19.54
CA GLN A 213 -10.02 0.51 18.90
C GLN A 213 -9.37 0.09 17.58
N ILE A 214 -9.43 -1.22 17.29
CA ILE A 214 -9.00 -1.79 16.02
C ILE A 214 -10.20 -2.37 15.30
N TYR A 215 -10.43 -1.93 14.08
CA TYR A 215 -11.55 -2.34 13.26
C TYR A 215 -11.09 -3.39 12.25
N ALA A 216 -11.87 -4.46 12.12
CA ALA A 216 -11.64 -5.54 11.15
C ALA A 216 -12.84 -5.67 10.22
N PHE A 217 -12.59 -5.69 8.91
CA PHE A 217 -13.62 -5.66 7.88
C PHE A 217 -13.40 -6.74 6.82
N GLY A 218 -14.47 -7.48 6.52
CA GLY A 218 -14.53 -8.45 5.43
C GLY A 218 -13.46 -9.54 5.53
N GLY A 219 -13.01 -10.00 4.37
CA GLY A 219 -12.02 -11.06 4.21
C GLY A 219 -12.61 -12.40 3.79
N TRP A 220 -11.71 -13.34 3.49
CA TRP A 220 -12.07 -14.73 3.23
C TRP A 220 -12.44 -15.44 4.53
N TYR A 221 -13.34 -16.42 4.44
CA TYR A 221 -13.76 -17.34 5.51
C TYR A 221 -14.52 -16.74 6.71
N CYS A 222 -14.64 -15.42 6.80
CA CYS A 222 -15.66 -14.82 7.65
C CYS A 222 -17.05 -15.08 7.05
N ILE A 223 -18.06 -15.30 7.90
CA ILE A 223 -19.43 -15.61 7.48
C ILE A 223 -19.92 -14.51 6.54
N GLY A 224 -20.25 -14.87 5.30
CA GLY A 224 -20.76 -13.93 4.30
C GLY A 224 -19.74 -12.95 3.72
N ARG A 225 -18.45 -12.99 4.09
CA ARG A 225 -17.39 -12.08 3.60
C ARG A 225 -17.67 -10.57 3.81
N ASN A 226 -18.68 -10.21 4.60
CA ASN A 226 -19.12 -8.83 4.84
C ASN A 226 -19.14 -8.46 6.33
N GLU A 227 -18.56 -9.29 7.20
CA GLU A 227 -18.55 -9.00 8.62
C GLU A 227 -17.69 -7.79 8.95
N ALA A 228 -18.18 -6.95 9.86
CA ALA A 228 -17.46 -5.84 10.45
C ALA A 228 -17.43 -6.04 11.97
N THR A 229 -16.24 -5.97 12.57
CA THR A 229 -16.05 -6.11 14.02
C THR A 229 -15.06 -5.06 14.51
N VAL A 230 -15.20 -4.65 15.76
CA VAL A 230 -14.24 -3.78 16.43
C VAL A 230 -13.69 -4.49 17.66
N TYR A 231 -12.38 -4.37 17.86
CA TYR A 231 -11.67 -4.80 19.04
C TYR A 231 -11.50 -3.61 19.98
N GLU A 232 -12.03 -3.74 21.19
CA GLU A 232 -11.88 -2.76 22.26
C GLU A 232 -10.65 -3.09 23.09
N ILE A 233 -9.54 -2.40 22.80
CA ILE A 233 -8.22 -2.70 23.40
C ILE A 233 -8.25 -2.70 24.94
N ARG A 234 -9.01 -1.78 25.55
CA ARG A 234 -9.12 -1.67 27.02
C ARG A 234 -9.84 -2.86 27.67
N ASN A 235 -10.77 -3.46 26.95
CA ASN A 235 -11.66 -4.49 27.48
C ASN A 235 -11.23 -5.89 27.03
N ASP A 236 -10.22 -5.98 26.16
CA ASP A 236 -9.81 -7.21 25.48
C ASP A 236 -11.03 -7.97 24.93
N SER A 237 -11.84 -7.28 24.12
CA SER A 237 -13.11 -7.83 23.65
C SER A 237 -13.44 -7.40 22.23
N TRP A 238 -14.22 -8.24 21.54
CA TRP A 238 -14.69 -7.97 20.19
C TRP A 238 -16.19 -7.68 20.19
N LEU A 239 -16.57 -6.61 19.50
CA LEU A 239 -17.96 -6.23 19.27
C LEU A 239 -18.30 -6.35 17.78
N LYS A 240 -19.52 -6.80 17.51
CA LYS A 240 -20.07 -6.86 16.16
C LYS A 240 -20.59 -5.48 15.75
N LEU A 241 -20.26 -5.08 14.53
CA LEU A 241 -20.74 -3.84 13.92
C LEU A 241 -21.80 -4.12 12.85
N ALA A 242 -22.41 -3.06 12.31
CA ALA A 242 -23.20 -3.16 11.09
C ALA A 242 -22.32 -3.74 9.96
N PRO A 243 -22.74 -4.82 9.28
CA PRO A 243 -21.93 -5.46 8.25
C PRO A 243 -21.77 -4.57 7.02
N LEU A 244 -20.77 -4.86 6.19
CA LEU A 244 -20.65 -4.25 4.87
C LEU A 244 -21.89 -4.60 4.02
N LYS A 245 -22.35 -3.64 3.22
CA LYS A 245 -23.44 -3.86 2.26
C LYS A 245 -23.04 -4.86 1.17
N THR A 246 -21.78 -4.80 0.75
CA THR A 246 -21.21 -5.71 -0.23
C THR A 246 -20.08 -6.47 0.44
N SER A 247 -20.11 -7.78 0.32
CA SER A 247 -19.02 -8.63 0.78
C SER A 247 -17.75 -8.35 0.00
N LEU A 248 -16.63 -8.23 0.70
CA LEU A 248 -15.37 -7.82 0.11
C LEU A 248 -14.19 -8.55 0.78
N CYS A 249 -13.17 -8.85 -0.01
CA CYS A 249 -11.87 -9.32 0.48
C CYS A 249 -10.73 -8.60 -0.24
N LEU A 250 -9.48 -8.79 0.18
CA LEU A 250 -8.31 -8.09 -0.37
C LEU A 250 -8.46 -6.55 -0.31
N ILE A 251 -9.17 -6.08 0.70
CA ILE A 251 -9.49 -4.67 0.94
C ILE A 251 -8.34 -4.03 1.72
N LYS A 252 -8.15 -2.72 1.56
CA LYS A 252 -7.37 -1.89 2.50
C LYS A 252 -8.26 -0.85 3.16
N ALA A 253 -8.02 -0.61 4.46
CA ALA A 253 -8.76 0.37 5.24
C ALA A 253 -7.84 1.35 5.96
N THR A 254 -8.27 2.60 6.05
CA THR A 254 -7.60 3.65 6.82
C THR A 254 -8.61 4.53 7.52
N GLU A 255 -8.19 5.12 8.63
CA GLU A 255 -8.86 6.23 9.26
C GLU A 255 -8.52 7.54 8.55
N PHE A 256 -9.50 8.43 8.46
CA PHE A 256 -9.31 9.84 8.14
C PHE A 256 -10.47 10.66 8.72
N ARG A 257 -10.16 11.66 9.55
CA ARG A 257 -11.14 12.58 10.17
C ARG A 257 -12.30 11.86 10.87
N ASN A 258 -11.98 10.88 11.70
CA ASN A 258 -12.90 10.04 12.49
C ASN A 258 -13.84 9.17 11.64
N LYS A 259 -13.45 8.85 10.41
CA LYS A 259 -14.18 7.94 9.52
C LYS A 259 -13.22 6.89 8.99
N LEU A 260 -13.75 5.70 8.73
CA LEU A 260 -12.96 4.58 8.22
C LEU A 260 -13.31 4.38 6.75
N TYR A 261 -12.30 4.51 5.90
CA TYR A 261 -12.41 4.39 4.46
C TYR A 261 -11.86 3.04 4.02
N LEU A 262 -12.65 2.28 3.27
CA LEU A 262 -12.30 0.98 2.71
C LEU A 262 -12.22 1.11 1.19
N PHE A 263 -11.08 0.78 0.62
CA PHE A 263 -10.77 1.00 -0.79
C PHE A 263 -10.69 -0.32 -1.56
N GLY A 264 -11.46 -0.41 -2.65
CA GLY A 264 -11.35 -1.49 -3.63
C GLY A 264 -11.61 -2.89 -3.07
N GLY A 265 -10.76 -3.84 -3.45
CA GLY A 265 -10.88 -5.25 -3.08
C GLY A 265 -11.65 -6.08 -4.11
N VAL A 266 -12.02 -7.30 -3.72
CA VAL A 266 -12.66 -8.31 -4.57
C VAL A 266 -14.04 -8.65 -4.00
N VAL A 267 -15.06 -8.57 -4.85
CA VAL A 267 -16.46 -8.92 -4.54
C VAL A 267 -16.73 -10.42 -4.77
N PRO A 268 -17.88 -11.00 -4.36
CA PRO A 268 -18.09 -12.45 -4.37
C PRO A 268 -18.02 -13.15 -5.74
N ASN A 269 -18.22 -12.42 -6.84
CA ASN A 269 -18.10 -12.95 -8.20
C ASN A 269 -16.66 -12.82 -8.75
N ASP A 270 -15.67 -12.68 -7.85
CA ASP A 270 -14.24 -12.50 -8.13
C ASP A 270 -13.89 -11.27 -8.99
N SER A 271 -14.82 -10.34 -9.15
CA SER A 271 -14.55 -9.06 -9.80
C SER A 271 -13.86 -8.09 -8.83
N ARG A 272 -12.95 -7.28 -9.36
CA ARG A 272 -12.31 -6.20 -8.60
C ARG A 272 -13.26 -5.01 -8.51
N SER A 273 -13.24 -4.32 -7.36
CA SER A 273 -14.01 -3.09 -7.16
C SER A 273 -13.12 -1.85 -7.20
N LYS A 274 -13.71 -0.73 -7.64
CA LYS A 274 -13.13 0.62 -7.47
C LYS A 274 -13.85 1.43 -6.40
N ASP A 275 -14.87 0.85 -5.77
CA ASP A 275 -15.72 1.56 -4.83
C ASP A 275 -14.96 1.88 -3.55
N VAL A 276 -15.38 2.97 -2.90
CA VAL A 276 -14.87 3.37 -1.59
C VAL A 276 -16.03 3.36 -0.61
N ASN A 277 -15.98 2.43 0.34
CA ASN A 277 -16.97 2.30 1.41
C ASN A 277 -16.50 3.09 2.63
N ILE A 278 -17.40 3.84 3.25
CA ILE A 278 -17.08 4.72 4.37
C ILE A 278 -17.93 4.30 5.56
N TYR A 279 -17.27 3.92 6.65
CA TYR A 279 -17.92 3.65 7.93
C TYR A 279 -17.75 4.85 8.86
N THR A 280 -18.85 5.27 9.49
CA THR A 280 -18.85 6.34 10.50
C THR A 280 -19.13 5.74 11.88
N PRO A 281 -18.11 5.51 12.72
CA PRO A 281 -18.29 4.86 14.03
C PRO A 281 -19.30 5.56 14.94
N ALA A 282 -19.35 6.89 14.92
CA ALA A 282 -20.27 7.68 15.74
C ALA A 282 -21.76 7.38 15.46
N THR A 283 -22.10 6.93 14.24
CA THR A 283 -23.48 6.62 13.85
C THR A 283 -23.69 5.13 13.54
N GLY A 284 -22.61 4.35 13.49
CA GLY A 284 -22.66 2.94 13.07
C GLY A 284 -23.03 2.73 11.60
N ASN A 285 -23.05 3.79 10.78
CA ASN A 285 -23.60 3.74 9.43
C ASN A 285 -22.52 3.62 8.35
N TRP A 286 -22.90 2.95 7.26
CA TRP A 286 -22.13 2.83 6.03
C TRP A 286 -22.67 3.76 4.95
N THR A 287 -21.78 4.55 4.35
CA THR A 287 -22.02 5.30 3.12
C THR A 287 -21.06 4.88 2.04
N MET A 288 -21.40 5.19 0.79
CA MET A 288 -20.52 4.97 -0.36
C MET A 288 -20.03 6.33 -0.85
N SER A 289 -18.73 6.44 -1.11
CA SER A 289 -18.17 7.63 -1.75
C SER A 289 -18.71 7.78 -3.17
N THR A 290 -18.95 9.02 -3.60
CA THR A 290 -19.22 9.33 -5.00
C THR A 290 -17.96 9.29 -5.86
N LYS A 291 -16.78 9.38 -5.23
CA LYS A 291 -15.47 9.23 -5.87
C LYS A 291 -14.99 7.78 -5.76
N LYS A 292 -14.53 7.23 -6.88
CA LYS A 292 -13.99 5.87 -7.00
C LYS A 292 -12.48 5.91 -7.20
N LEU A 293 -11.82 4.78 -6.96
CA LEU A 293 -10.44 4.59 -7.37
C LEU A 293 -10.31 4.72 -8.89
N PRO A 294 -9.20 5.28 -9.41
CA PRO A 294 -8.97 5.37 -10.86
C PRO A 294 -8.85 3.97 -11.49
N TYR A 295 -8.20 3.05 -10.77
CA TYR A 295 -7.94 1.68 -11.21
C TYR A 295 -8.57 0.64 -10.27
N TYR A 296 -8.78 -0.56 -10.80
CA TYR A 296 -9.15 -1.72 -10.00
C TYR A 296 -7.93 -2.17 -9.19
N MET A 297 -8.05 -2.20 -7.85
CA MET A 297 -6.92 -2.52 -6.97
C MET A 297 -7.30 -3.62 -5.97
N ASP A 298 -6.39 -4.58 -5.83
CA ASP A 298 -6.39 -5.64 -4.83
C ASP A 298 -4.93 -5.95 -4.44
N SER A 299 -4.71 -6.56 -3.28
CA SER A 299 -3.37 -7.03 -2.86
C SER A 299 -2.28 -5.94 -2.87
N TYR A 300 -2.65 -4.67 -2.70
CA TYR A 300 -1.76 -3.51 -2.70
C TYR A 300 -1.34 -3.11 -1.28
N ALA A 301 -0.27 -2.35 -1.12
CA ALA A 301 0.08 -1.72 0.15
C ALA A 301 -0.63 -0.36 0.27
N MET A 302 -0.98 0.06 1.49
CA MET A 302 -1.60 1.35 1.74
C MET A 302 -1.01 1.95 3.01
N ALA A 303 -0.68 3.24 2.94
CA ALA A 303 -0.23 4.04 4.06
C ALA A 303 -0.99 5.36 4.05
N THR A 304 -1.14 5.96 5.22
CA THR A 304 -1.76 7.28 5.41
C THR A 304 -0.95 8.08 6.41
N HIS A 305 -0.97 9.41 6.25
CA HIS A 305 -0.27 10.38 7.07
C HIS A 305 -1.19 11.01 8.12
#